data_AF-A0A9D3PML5-F1
#
_entry.id   AF-A0A9D3PML5-F1
#
_cell.length_a   1.000
_cell.length_b   1.000
_cell.length_c   1.000
_cell.angle_alpha   90.00
_cell.angle_beta   90.00
_cell.angle_gamma   90.00
#
_symmetry.space_group_name_H-M   'P 1'
#
loop_
_entity.id
_entity.type
_entity.pdbx_description
1 polymer ?
#
loop_
_entity_poly.entity_id
_entity_poly.type
_entity_poly.pdbx_seq_one_letter_code
_entity_poly.pdbx_strand_id
1 'polypeptide(L)' 'MFAVLSRAARTGPLVRARTVLLQQRPRIYSKPPKHKIGPGQSFFIMSVFAAALLVPAGWIMHHLPEYRQRPRPPAK' A
#
# COMPACT_ATOMS: atom_id res chain seq x y z
N MET A 1 35.53 50.28 14.93
CA MET A 1 35.59 49.03 14.14
C MET A 1 34.25 48.30 14.28
N PHE A 2 33.55 48.18 13.15
CA PHE A 2 32.49 47.21 12.78
C PHE A 2 31.38 46.87 13.78
N ALA A 3 30.20 47.50 13.60
CA ALA A 3 28.94 46.91 14.03
C ALA A 3 28.49 45.89 12.96
N VAL A 4 28.58 44.60 13.29
CA VAL A 4 28.16 43.49 12.43
C VAL A 4 26.64 43.49 12.33
N LEU A 5 26.12 43.81 11.15
CA LEU A 5 24.71 43.69 10.81
C LEU A 5 24.37 42.19 10.66
N SER A 6 23.87 41.58 11.73
CA SER A 6 23.41 40.19 11.73
C SER A 6 22.15 40.06 10.88
N ARG A 7 22.33 39.72 9.60
CA ARG A 7 21.26 39.36 8.68
C ARG A 7 20.68 38.01 9.11
N ALA A 8 19.62 38.02 9.91
CA ALA A 8 18.89 36.82 10.27
C ALA A 8 18.35 36.16 8.99
N ALA A 9 18.96 35.03 8.62
CA ALA A 9 18.51 34.20 7.52
C ALA A 9 17.05 33.80 7.77
N ARG A 10 16.16 34.15 6.83
CA ARG A 10 14.75 33.73 6.82
C ARG A 10 14.65 32.22 6.53
N THR A 11 15.00 31.37 7.50
CA THR A 11 14.76 29.91 7.45
C THR A 11 13.41 29.51 8.04
N GLY A 12 12.61 30.48 8.50
CA GLY A 12 11.31 30.26 9.14
C GLY A 12 10.17 29.67 8.29
N PRO A 13 9.98 29.97 6.99
CA PRO A 13 8.75 29.58 6.31
C PRO A 13 8.71 28.08 5.96
N LEU A 14 9.85 27.47 5.59
CA LEU A 14 9.92 26.05 5.21
C LEU A 14 9.79 25.11 6.40
N VAL A 15 10.39 25.46 7.55
CA VAL A 15 10.27 24.68 8.79
C VAL A 15 8.84 24.75 9.33
N ARG A 16 8.21 25.94 9.29
CA ARG A 16 6.82 26.14 9.71
C ARG A 16 5.81 25.43 8.78
N ALA A 17 6.07 25.38 7.48
CA ALA A 17 5.20 24.65 6.54
C ALA A 17 5.23 23.13 6.81
N ARG A 18 6.42 22.56 7.09
CA ARG A 18 6.55 21.14 7.47
C ARG A 18 5.83 20.83 8.78
N THR A 19 5.93 21.67 9.80
CA THR A 19 5.25 21.42 11.08
C THR A 19 3.73 21.53 10.96
N VAL A 20 3.22 22.47 10.16
CA VAL A 20 1.77 22.60 9.90
C VAL A 20 1.23 21.41 9.10
N LEU A 21 1.97 20.90 8.12
CA LEU A 21 1.59 19.67 7.39
C LEU A 21 1.64 18.43 8.29
N LEU A 22 2.64 18.31 9.16
CA LEU A 22 2.73 17.20 10.13
C LEU A 22 1.67 17.30 11.24
N GLN A 23 1.21 18.51 11.58
CA GLN A 23 0.13 18.75 12.54
C GLN A 23 -1.27 18.60 11.94
N GLN A 24 -1.40 18.46 10.63
CA GLN A 24 -2.66 18.06 10.00
C GLN A 24 -2.91 16.57 10.29
N ARG A 25 -3.23 16.27 11.55
CA ARG A 25 -3.78 14.98 11.92
C ARG A 25 -5.11 14.83 11.19
N PRO A 26 -5.27 13.82 10.32
CA PRO A 26 -6.56 13.57 9.70
C PRO A 26 -7.57 13.28 10.81
N ARG A 27 -8.47 14.24 11.06
CA ARG A 27 -9.51 14.12 12.08
C ARG A 27 -10.70 13.33 11.53
N ILE A 28 -10.40 12.22 10.87
CA ILE A 28 -11.40 11.32 10.30
C ILE A 28 -11.88 10.43 11.44
N TYR A 29 -13.05 10.79 11.97
CA TYR A 29 -13.73 9.99 12.97
C TYR A 29 -14.72 9.07 12.26
N SER A 30 -14.53 7.76 12.41
CA SER A 30 -15.53 6.77 12.03
C SER A 30 -16.30 6.30 13.26
N LYS A 31 -17.54 5.87 13.05
CA LYS A 31 -18.31 5.22 14.11
C LYS A 31 -17.65 3.87 14.44
N PRO A 32 -17.71 3.42 15.71
CA PRO A 32 -17.26 2.08 16.07
C PRO A 32 -17.93 1.01 15.19
N PRO A 33 -17.22 -0.08 14.84
CA PRO A 33 -17.79 -1.13 14.01
C PRO A 33 -18.97 -1.80 14.72
N LYS A 34 -20.09 -1.94 14.00
CA LYS A 34 -21.28 -2.67 14.51
C LYS A 34 -20.96 -4.14 14.82
N HIS A 35 -20.08 -4.74 14.01
CA HIS A 35 -19.59 -6.09 14.18
C HIS A 35 -18.07 -6.06 14.24
N LYS A 36 -17.51 -6.53 15.36
CA LYS A 36 -16.06 -6.56 15.55
C LYS A 36 -15.48 -7.75 14.79
N ILE A 37 -14.54 -7.48 13.89
CA ILE A 37 -13.76 -8.53 13.24
C ILE A 37 -12.66 -8.94 14.22
N GLY A 38 -12.76 -10.15 14.76
CA GLY A 38 -11.75 -10.70 15.66
C GLY A 38 -10.50 -11.17 14.90
N PRO A 39 -9.37 -11.40 15.61
CA PRO A 39 -8.15 -11.91 14.98
C PRO A 39 -8.39 -13.18 14.16
N GLY A 40 -9.15 -14.15 14.68
CA GLY A 40 -9.46 -15.39 13.97
C GLY A 40 -10.21 -15.18 12.66
N GLN A 41 -11.19 -14.26 12.64
CA GLN A 41 -11.94 -13.95 11.42
C GLN A 41 -11.05 -13.23 10.39
N SER A 42 -10.19 -12.30 10.82
CA SER A 42 -9.24 -11.63 9.94
C SER A 42 -8.25 -12.61 9.31
N PHE A 43 -7.69 -13.52 10.11
CA PHE A 43 -6.78 -14.55 9.61
C PHE A 43 -7.46 -15.45 8.59
N PHE A 44 -8.66 -15.94 8.90
CA PHE A 44 -9.43 -16.77 7.97
C PHE A 44 -9.68 -16.06 6.63
N ILE A 45 -10.18 -14.82 6.67
CA ILE A 45 -10.47 -14.06 5.44
C ILE A 45 -9.18 -13.81 4.64
N MET A 46 -8.07 -13.46 5.30
CA MET A 46 -6.79 -13.26 4.63
C MET A 46 -6.25 -14.54 4.00
N SER A 47 -6.34 -15.68 4.70
CA SER A 47 -5.94 -16.98 4.15
C SER A 47 -6.79 -17.37 2.95
N VAL A 48 -8.12 -17.24 3.04
CA VAL A 48 -9.04 -17.55 1.93
C VAL A 48 -8.78 -16.61 0.75
N PHE A 49 -8.59 -15.32 1.00
CA PHE A 49 -8.26 -14.35 -0.04
C PHE A 49 -6.95 -14.70 -0.75
N ALA A 50 -5.91 -15.04 0.02
CA ALA A 50 -4.63 -15.46 -0.54
C ALA A 50 -4.78 -16.73 -1.38
N ALA A 51 -5.46 -17.75 -0.85
CA ALA A 51 -5.71 -19.00 -1.58
C ALA A 51 -6.52 -18.76 -2.87
N ALA A 52 -7.53 -17.90 -2.82
CA ALA A 52 -8.37 -17.58 -3.98
C ALA A 52 -7.57 -16.93 -5.13
N LEU A 53 -6.50 -16.19 -4.84
CA LEU A 53 -5.60 -15.64 -5.84
C LEU A 53 -4.50 -16.63 -6.26
N LEU A 54 -3.87 -17.29 -5.29
CA LEU A 54 -2.70 -18.15 -5.53
C LEU A 54 -3.06 -19.48 -6.17
N VAL A 55 -4.22 -20.07 -5.86
CA VAL A 55 -4.63 -21.36 -6.43
C VAL A 55 -4.80 -21.28 -7.96
N PRO A 56 -5.59 -20.34 -8.53
CA PRO A 56 -5.71 -20.25 -9.99
C PRO A 56 -4.38 -19.87 -10.65
N ALA A 57 -3.59 -18.97 -10.04
CA ALA A 57 -2.28 -18.60 -10.56
C ALA A 57 -1.32 -19.80 -10.56
N GLY A 58 -1.29 -20.56 -9.46
CA GLY A 58 -0.49 -21.77 -9.31
C GLY A 58 -0.89 -22.86 -10.29
N TRP A 59 -2.20 -23.02 -10.52
CA TRP A 59 -2.71 -23.95 -11.54
C TRP A 59 -2.21 -23.61 -12.94
N ILE A 60 -2.25 -22.34 -13.34
CA ILE A 60 -1.76 -21.89 -14.65
C ILE A 60 -0.26 -22.13 -14.79
N MET A 61 0.52 -21.80 -13.75
CA MET A 61 1.97 -22.04 -13.75
C MET A 61 2.31 -23.53 -13.76
N HIS A 62 1.53 -24.37 -13.08
CA HIS A 62 1.72 -25.81 -13.09
C HIS A 62 1.51 -26.40 -14.50
N HIS A 63 0.52 -25.90 -15.25
CA HIS A 63 0.20 -26.41 -16.59
C HIS A 63 0.99 -25.76 -17.74
N LEU A 64 1.95 -24.88 -17.40
CA LEU A 64 2.76 -24.16 -18.38
C LEU A 64 3.58 -25.09 -19.30
N PRO A 65 4.20 -26.18 -18.81
CA PRO A 65 4.92 -27.14 -19.65
C PRO A 65 4.02 -27.80 -20.71
N GLU A 66 2.81 -28.18 -20.33
CA GLU A 66 1.81 -28.80 -21.20
C GLU A 66 1.35 -27.81 -22.28
N TYR A 67 1.14 -26.54 -21.91
CA TYR A 67 0.82 -25.49 -22.88
C TYR A 67 1.96 -25.22 -23.87
N ARG A 68 3.22 -25.37 -23.45
CA ARG A 68 4.39 -25.19 -24.34
C ARG A 68 4.56 -26.34 -25.33
N GLN A 69 4.24 -27.56 -24.93
CA GLN A 69 4.39 -28.75 -25.77
C GLN A 69 3.22 -28.96 -26.72
N ARG A 70 2.10 -28.25 -26.51
CA ARG A 70 0.93 -28.36 -27.36
C ARG A 70 1.25 -27.95 -28.81
N PRO A 71 1.08 -28.86 -29.80
CA PRO A 71 1.27 -28.52 -31.20
C PRO A 71 0.32 -27.39 -31.60
N ARG A 72 0.84 -26.43 -32.39
CA ARG A 72 0.03 -25.33 -32.91
C ARG A 72 -1.05 -25.93 -33.82
N PRO A 73 -2.34 -25.62 -33.63
CA PRO A 73 -3.38 -26.12 -34.51
C PRO A 73 -3.13 -25.64 -35.96
N PRO A 74 -3.48 -26.44 -36.98
CA PRO A 74 -3.28 -26.07 -38.37
C PRO A 74 -4.01 -24.75 -38.66
N ALA A 75 -3.31 -23.85 -39.36
CA ALA A 75 -3.90 -22.60 -39.81
C ALA A 75 -5.08 -22.91 -40.75
N LYS A 76 -6.23 -22.27 -40.51
CA LYS A 76 -7.39 -22.33 -41.40
C LYS A 76 -7.13 -21.51 -42.66
#